data_AF-A0A0C3K4A0-F1
#
_entry.id   AF-A0A0C3K4A0-F1
#
_cell.length_a   1.000
_cell.length_b   1.000
_cell.length_c   1.000
_cell.angle_alpha   90.00
_cell.angle_beta   90.00
_cell.angle_gamma   90.00
#
_symmetry.space_group_name_H-M   'P 1'
#
loop_
_entity.id
_entity.type
_entity.pdbx_description
1 polymer ?
#
loop_
_entity_poly.entity_id
_entity_poly.type
_entity_poly.pdbx_seq_one_letter_code
_entity_poly.pdbx_strand_id
1 'polypeptide(L)' 'MKVIENEYWGEATFLVEMSHENIITLEGFVEDLRNDRIWLIFPWEDNGNLKDFVASRNWEIPERISLVGSK' A
#
# COMPACT_ATOMS: atom_id res chain seq x y z
N MET A 1 -14.63 -15.82 14.63
CA MET A 1 -14.33 -16.05 13.20
C MET A 1 -12.98 -16.77 13.15
N LYS A 2 -12.92 -18.02 12.69
CA LYS A 2 -11.66 -18.76 12.59
C LYS A 2 -11.02 -18.39 11.26
N VAL A 3 -9.96 -17.59 11.30
CA VAL A 3 -9.09 -17.39 10.14
C VAL A 3 -8.31 -18.69 9.96
N ILE A 4 -8.44 -19.29 8.79
CA ILE A 4 -7.68 -20.46 8.39
C ILE A 4 -6.36 -19.90 7.85
N GLU A 5 -5.25 -20.17 8.52
CA GLU A 5 -3.91 -19.71 8.13
C GLU A 5 -3.49 -20.37 6.80
N ASN A 6 -3.83 -19.73 5.68
CA ASN A 6 -3.13 -19.93 4.41
C ASN A 6 -2.20 -18.73 4.20
N GLU A 7 -0.97 -19.00 3.73
CA GLU A 7 0.13 -18.04 3.51
C GLU A 7 -0.28 -16.77 2.74
N TYR A 8 -1.32 -16.84 1.90
CA TYR A 8 -1.85 -15.75 1.09
C TYR A 8 -2.68 -14.69 1.84
N TRP A 9 -3.10 -14.96 3.08
CA TRP A 9 -3.92 -14.02 3.88
C TRP A 9 -3.10 -13.03 4.71
N GLY A 10 -1.77 -13.23 4.79
CA GLY A 10 -0.91 -12.46 5.69
C GLY A 10 -0.90 -10.97 5.38
N GLU A 11 -0.74 -10.60 4.10
CA GLU A 11 -0.67 -9.20 3.68
C GLU A 11 -2.00 -8.47 3.89
N ALA A 12 -3.12 -9.07 3.46
CA ALA A 12 -4.44 -8.48 3.63
C ALA A 12 -4.78 -8.30 5.12
N THR A 13 -4.52 -9.31 5.95
CA THR A 13 -4.79 -9.25 7.39
C THR A 13 -3.96 -8.17 8.07
N PHE A 14 -2.67 -8.08 7.74
CA PHE A 14 -1.78 -7.04 8.25
C PHE A 14 -2.26 -5.65 7.87
N LEU A 15 -2.60 -5.43 6.59
CA LEU A 15 -3.02 -4.12 6.10
C LEU A 15 -4.36 -3.63 6.68
N VAL A 16 -5.29 -4.54 7.03
CA VAL A 16 -6.55 -4.19 7.71
C VAL A 16 -6.32 -3.55 9.08
N GLU A 17 -5.26 -3.93 9.78
CA GLU A 17 -4.95 -3.43 11.11
C GLU A 17 -4.21 -2.07 11.10
N MET A 18 -3.80 -1.59 9.92
CA MET A 18 -3.00 -0.38 9.78
C MET A 18 -3.86 0.85 9.47
N SER A 19 -3.69 1.91 10.26
CA SER A 19 -4.30 3.22 10.03
C SER A 19 -3.30 4.31 10.39
N HIS A 20 -2.59 4.83 9.38
CA HIS A 20 -1.55 5.85 9.55
C HIS A 20 -1.44 6.71 8.29
N GLU A 21 -1.13 8.00 8.43
CA GLU A 21 -1.10 8.94 7.29
C GLU A 21 -0.04 8.62 6.21
N ASN A 22 1.03 7.92 6.60
CA ASN A 22 2.13 7.51 5.71
C ASN A 22 2.03 6.05 5.25
N ILE A 23 0.91 5.38 5.49
CA ILE A 23 0.67 3.98 5.09
C ILE A 23 -0.62 3.95 4.30
N ILE A 24 -0.60 3.36 3.11
CA ILE A 24 -1.78 3.28 2.26
C ILE A 24 -2.86 2.42 2.93
N THR A 25 -4.08 2.94 2.98
CA THR A 25 -5.23 2.24 3.55
C THR A 25 -5.73 1.18 2.58
N LEU A 26 -5.99 -0.03 3.07
CA LEU A 26 -6.74 -1.04 2.32
C LEU A 26 -8.24 -0.68 2.33
N GLU A 27 -8.82 -0.36 1.18
CA GLU A 27 -10.26 -0.06 1.07
C GLU A 27 -11.12 -1.32 1.08
N GLY A 28 -10.57 -2.44 0.60
CA GLY A 28 -11.28 -3.72 0.57
C GLY A 28 -10.55 -4.76 -0.28
N PHE A 29 -11.22 -5.86 -0.55
CA PHE A 29 -10.69 -6.93 -1.38
C PHE A 29 -11.81 -7.65 -2.15
N VAL A 30 -11.43 -8.35 -3.22
CA VAL A 30 -12.31 -9.24 -3.98
C VAL A 30 -11.67 -10.62 -4.06
N GLU A 31 -12.39 -11.65 -3.65
CA GLU A 31 -11.97 -13.04 -3.76
C GLU A 31 -12.49 -13.69 -5.04
N ASP A 32 -11.59 -14.30 -5.81
CA ASP A 32 -11.91 -15.21 -6.90
C ASP A 32 -11.54 -16.64 -6.52
N LEU A 33 -12.47 -17.30 -5.83
CA LEU A 33 -12.32 -18.67 -5.33
C LEU A 33 -12.10 -19.70 -6.45
N ARG A 34 -12.48 -19.39 -7.70
CA ARG A 34 -12.29 -20.31 -8.83
C ARG A 34 -10.84 -20.36 -9.29
N ASN A 35 -10.14 -19.24 -9.13
CA ASN A 35 -8.76 -19.07 -9.59
C ASN A 35 -7.77 -18.95 -8.42
N ASP A 36 -8.22 -19.20 -7.18
CA ASP A 36 -7.44 -19.08 -5.95
C ASP A 36 -6.68 -17.74 -5.87
N ARG A 37 -7.40 -16.64 -6.15
CA ARG A 37 -6.82 -15.30 -6.23
C ARG A 37 -7.60 -14.31 -5.36
N ILE A 38 -6.87 -13.40 -4.73
CA ILE A 38 -7.42 -12.25 -4.01
C ILE A 38 -6.92 -10.98 -4.69
N TRP A 39 -7.80 -10.01 -4.87
CA TRP A 39 -7.49 -8.69 -5.39
C TRP A 39 -7.63 -7.71 -4.24
N LEU A 40 -6.58 -6.93 -3.98
CA LEU A 40 -6.60 -5.88 -2.96
C LEU A 40 -6.97 -4.56 -3.61
N ILE A 41 -7.85 -3.80 -2.96
CA ILE A 41 -8.33 -2.50 -3.44
C ILE A 41 -7.70 -1.42 -2.58
N PHE A 42 -6.99 -0.51 -3.24
CA PHE A 42 -6.34 0.63 -2.62
C PHE A 42 -6.78 1.92 -3.31
N PRO A 43 -6.71 3.07 -2.62
CA PRO A 43 -6.83 4.37 -3.24
C PRO A 43 -5.77 4.53 -4.35
N TRP A 44 -6.12 5.26 -5.40
CA TRP A 44 -5.17 5.57 -6.45
C TRP A 44 -4.22 6.70 -6.01
N GLU A 45 -2.91 6.45 -6.06
CA GLU A 45 -1.87 7.44 -5.77
C GLU A 45 -1.28 7.99 -7.07
N ASP A 46 -1.65 9.22 -7.43
CA ASP A 46 -1.27 9.87 -8.70
C ASP A 46 0.25 9.95 -8.93
N ASN A 47 1.02 10.06 -7.84
CA ASN A 47 2.46 10.20 -7.90
C ASN A 47 3.20 8.86 -8.04
N GLY A 48 2.49 7.74 -7.88
CA GLY A 48 3.06 6.40 -7.95
C GLY A 48 4.13 6.13 -6.89
N ASN A 49 5.12 5.30 -7.23
CA ASN A 49 6.18 4.93 -6.30
C ASN A 49 7.27 6.02 -6.21
N LEU A 50 7.95 6.06 -5.07
CA LEU A 50 8.98 7.05 -4.77
C LEU A 50 10.16 7.04 -5.77
N LYS A 51 10.53 5.86 -6.27
CA LYS A 51 11.67 5.71 -7.19
C LYS A 51 11.40 6.45 -8.50
N ASP A 52 10.23 6.23 -9.10
CA ASP A 52 9.84 6.85 -10.35
C ASP A 52 9.52 8.33 -10.14
N PHE A 53 8.88 8.68 -9.02
CA PHE A 53 8.61 10.05 -8.64
C PHE A 53 9.88 10.90 -8.50
N VAL A 54 10.90 10.39 -7.78
CA VAL A 54 12.18 11.09 -7.61
C VAL A 54 12.95 11.19 -8.93
N ALA A 55 12.80 10.21 -9.81
CA ALA A 55 13.42 10.24 -11.15
C ALA A 55 12.70 11.18 -12.14
N SER A 56 11.44 11.54 -11.89
CA SER A 56 10.62 12.34 -12.82
C SER A 56 11.12 13.78 -13.04
N ARG A 57 11.86 14.34 -12.08
CA ARG A 57 12.39 15.71 -12.15
C ARG A 57 13.63 15.92 -11.29
N ASN A 58 14.34 17.01 -11.52
CA ASN A 58 15.46 17.40 -10.66
C ASN A 58 14.96 18.19 -9.45
N TRP A 59 14.69 17.49 -8.36
CA TRP A 59 14.19 18.04 -7.09
C TRP A 59 15.27 18.80 -6.32
N GLU A 60 14.89 19.93 -5.71
CA GLU A 60 15.73 20.62 -4.73
C GLU A 60 15.82 19.83 -3.41
N ILE A 61 16.76 20.23 -2.55
CA ILE A 61 17.02 19.54 -1.28
C ILE A 61 15.79 19.52 -0.35
N PRO A 62 15.03 20.62 -0.17
CA PRO A 62 13.89 20.63 0.76
C PRO A 62 12.84 19.56 0.45
N GLU A 63 12.47 19.38 -0.82
CA GLU A 63 11.47 18.40 -1.25
C GLU A 63 11.97 16.97 -1.00
N ARG A 64 13.26 16.71 -1.27
CA ARG A 64 13.87 15.41 -0.99
C ARG A 64 13.84 15.06 0.49
N ILE A 65 14.07 16.04 1.36
CA ILE A 65 14.05 15.85 2.82
C ILE A 65 12.63 15.58 3.32
N SER A 66 11.60 16.23 2.74
CA SER A 66 10.20 16.00 3.13
C SER A 66 9.74 14.54 2.98
N LEU A 67 10.34 13.79 2.06
CA LEU A 67 10.01 12.38 1.75
C LEU A 67 10.54 11.38 2.78
N VAL A 68 11.47 11.79 3.65
CA VAL A 68 12.02 10.96 4.73
C VAL A 68 11.07 10.91 5.94
N GLY A 69 9.95 11.64 5.87
CA GLY A 69 8.97 11.76 6.92
C GLY A 69 9.22 13.00 7.75
N SER A 70 8.17 13.78 7.96
CA SER A 70 8.15 14.88 8.91
C SER A 70 6.90 14.76 9.77
N LYS A 71 7.05 14.08 10.91
CA LYS A 71 6.37 14.32 12.19
C LYS A 71 7.15 13.63 13.30
#